data_AF-A0A2J0YV55-F1
#
_entry.id   AF-A0A2J0YV55-F1
#
_cell.length_a   1.000
_cell.length_b   1.000
_cell.length_c   1.000
_cell.angle_alpha   90.00
_cell.angle_beta   90.00
_cell.angle_gamma   90.00
#
_symmetry.space_group_name_H-M   'P 1'
#
loop_
_entity.id
_entity.type
_entity.pdbx_description
1 polymer ?
#
loop_
_entity_poly.entity_id
_entity_poly.type
_entity_poly.pdbx_seq_one_letter_code
_entity_poly.pdbx_strand_id
1 'polypeptide(L)'
;MATVTYHFPSGLYPSQYNPPLSGVSVNPTFGELVDMSESARSTTTSTEVLYRLDNGLKLKLVGTGFSFDASGDAVGGTITSIQVLLNNGTTLVQTISGLNVSLELFQDAAAAFDNAKLENWLMSGADTINGSVGDDHISGRGGNDILNGQGGDDTITGGEGDDIYDGGAGFDTLSFQDAYNDSNAFRGINLNAATGTVTDQFGFSETFQNFEQYRGTQFADTMVGSSSDDTFLGFGGRDSINGGAGVDTVRYDRDVEQGATKGVTVFLASGNVTDSFGSQDVLTSIENVRATNFKDHVQGNSGSNFLRTFAGADTLYGAAGADLMRGGSGNDTYYVDNTGDVVDENLDSGSGTDIVLSTISFDLANTTVVKGNVERLTLQGSGAINGTGNDLFNFLTGNGAANTLDGAAGNDTINGGLGNDTLIGATGLDTFTFSTALNAASNVDTIVDFVVADDTIALENGIFTAIVGTGTLTDVQFVANATGAAETAENRIIYDVDTGELFYDSDGNGGGGAVHFATLGTNLSITAADFFVV
;
A
#
# COMPACT_ATOMS: atom_id res chain seq x y z
N MET A 1 33.47 20.96 -15.59
CA MET A 1 34.04 19.77 -14.95
C MET A 1 34.65 20.12 -13.61
N ALA A 2 33.75 20.57 -12.76
CA ALA A 2 33.86 20.36 -11.34
C ALA A 2 33.77 18.85 -11.06
N THR A 3 34.38 18.43 -9.96
CA THR A 3 34.14 17.11 -9.38
C THR A 3 33.58 17.29 -7.98
N VAL A 4 32.35 16.82 -7.78
CA VAL A 4 31.70 16.75 -6.48
C VAL A 4 32.00 15.39 -5.85
N THR A 5 32.28 15.39 -4.55
CA THR A 5 32.51 14.17 -3.77
C THR A 5 31.77 14.29 -2.46
N TYR A 6 30.82 13.39 -2.25
CA TYR A 6 30.11 13.21 -1.00
C TYR A 6 31.00 12.39 -0.06
N HIS A 7 30.95 12.73 1.22
CA HIS A 7 31.69 12.02 2.26
C HIS A 7 30.66 11.47 3.25
N PHE A 8 30.88 10.25 3.75
CA PHE A 8 30.07 9.65 4.81
C PHE A 8 30.83 9.67 6.14
N PRO A 9 30.96 10.84 6.79
CA PRO A 9 31.91 11.05 7.88
C PRO A 9 31.57 10.17 9.07
N SER A 10 32.45 9.21 9.36
CA SER A 10 32.28 8.23 10.44
C SER A 10 31.05 7.33 10.27
N GLY A 11 30.48 7.22 9.06
CA GLY A 11 29.28 6.43 8.81
C GLY A 11 28.02 7.01 9.47
N LEU A 12 27.97 8.32 9.66
CA LEU A 12 26.85 9.01 10.29
C LEU A 12 26.04 9.77 9.24
N TYR A 13 24.71 9.68 9.32
CA TYR A 13 23.82 10.50 8.53
C TYR A 13 23.67 11.90 9.12
N PRO A 14 23.17 12.89 8.35
CA PRO A 14 23.08 14.27 8.81
C PRO A 14 22.27 14.49 10.09
N SER A 15 21.20 13.71 10.30
CA SER A 15 20.42 13.70 11.54
C SER A 15 21.22 13.29 12.79
N GLN A 16 22.42 12.73 12.61
CA GLN A 16 23.31 12.25 13.67
C GLN A 16 24.57 13.11 13.84
N TYR A 17 24.69 14.19 13.06
CA TYR A 17 25.80 15.15 13.21
C TYR A 17 25.75 15.90 14.55
N ASN A 18 26.81 16.65 14.84
CA ASN A 18 26.88 17.50 16.02
C ASN A 18 27.23 18.96 15.63
N PRO A 19 26.24 19.87 15.59
CA PRO A 19 24.81 19.63 15.82
C PRO A 19 24.14 18.81 14.69
N PRO A 20 22.99 18.14 14.95
CA PRO A 20 22.29 17.36 13.95
C PRO A 20 21.56 18.25 12.94
N LEU A 21 21.51 17.83 11.68
CA LEU A 21 20.67 18.46 10.65
C LEU A 21 19.27 17.86 10.70
N SER A 22 18.31 18.65 11.19
CA SER A 22 16.91 18.20 11.32
C SER A 22 16.26 18.01 9.96
N GLY A 23 15.53 16.90 9.79
CA GLY A 23 14.75 16.63 8.57
C GLY A 23 15.55 16.06 7.40
N VAL A 24 16.84 15.75 7.59
CA VAL A 24 17.72 15.19 6.56
C VAL A 24 18.19 13.80 6.99
N SER A 25 17.74 12.76 6.28
CA SER A 25 18.03 11.36 6.59
C SER A 25 19.09 10.70 5.70
N VAL A 26 19.41 11.32 4.57
CA VAL A 26 20.42 10.86 3.60
C VAL A 26 21.44 11.98 3.37
N ASN A 27 22.55 11.73 2.70
CA ASN A 27 23.49 12.81 2.36
C ASN A 27 22.88 13.71 1.29
N PRO A 28 22.67 15.00 1.57
CA PRO A 28 21.88 15.88 0.71
C PRO A 28 22.77 16.63 -0.30
N THR A 29 22.14 17.35 -1.24
CA THR A 29 22.87 18.12 -2.27
C THR A 29 23.61 19.33 -1.68
N PHE A 30 24.50 19.96 -2.47
CA PHE A 30 25.20 21.17 -2.02
C PHE A 30 24.22 22.30 -1.67
N GLY A 31 23.17 22.48 -2.47
CA GLY A 31 22.13 23.48 -2.24
C GLY A 31 21.36 23.24 -0.95
N GLU A 32 21.14 21.99 -0.55
CA GLU A 32 20.49 21.65 0.71
C GLU A 32 21.40 21.89 1.94
N LEU A 33 22.72 21.84 1.77
CA LEU A 33 23.70 22.07 2.85
C LEU A 33 24.08 23.54 3.03
N VAL A 34 24.09 24.31 1.94
CA VAL A 34 24.77 25.62 1.88
C VAL A 34 23.78 26.73 1.57
N ASP A 35 23.33 27.41 2.62
CA ASP A 35 22.68 28.71 2.52
C ASP A 35 23.69 29.83 2.84
N MET A 36 24.02 30.63 1.84
CA MET A 36 24.94 31.75 1.98
C MET A 36 24.28 33.01 2.54
N SER A 37 22.96 33.13 2.47
CA SER A 37 22.21 34.31 2.90
C SER A 37 22.23 34.51 4.42
N GLU A 38 22.38 33.42 5.16
CA GLU A 38 22.49 33.39 6.62
C GLU A 38 23.95 33.19 7.10
N SER A 39 24.91 33.08 6.18
CA SER A 39 26.29 32.72 6.52
C SER A 39 27.10 33.85 7.17
N ALA A 40 28.06 33.49 8.02
CA ALA A 40 28.99 34.43 8.63
C ALA A 40 30.45 34.09 8.30
N ARG A 41 31.14 34.99 7.60
CA ARG A 41 32.57 34.84 7.29
C ARG A 41 33.43 34.88 8.57
N SER A 42 34.27 33.87 8.76
CA SER A 42 35.10 33.67 9.94
C SER A 42 36.57 34.04 9.72
N THR A 43 37.22 33.52 8.68
CA THR A 43 38.65 33.78 8.40
C THR A 43 38.90 33.95 6.91
N THR A 44 39.85 34.82 6.56
CA THR A 44 40.33 35.05 5.19
C THR A 44 41.86 34.97 5.15
N THR A 45 42.39 34.26 4.18
CA THR A 45 43.82 34.21 3.85
C THR A 45 43.98 34.39 2.33
N SER A 46 45.22 34.38 1.83
CA SER A 46 45.46 34.44 0.37
C SER A 46 45.10 33.15 -0.37
N THR A 47 44.69 32.10 0.34
CA THR A 47 44.35 30.78 -0.24
C THR A 47 43.08 30.16 0.32
N GLU A 48 42.50 30.70 1.40
CA GLU A 48 41.32 30.14 2.05
C GLU A 48 40.35 31.22 2.54
N VAL A 49 39.05 30.97 2.39
CA VAL A 49 37.98 31.72 3.07
C VAL A 49 37.08 30.74 3.81
N LEU A 50 36.82 30.98 5.09
CA LEU A 50 35.97 30.12 5.91
C LEU A 50 34.70 30.87 6.31
N TYR A 51 33.55 30.25 6.10
CA TYR A 51 32.23 30.68 6.56
C TYR A 51 31.69 29.70 7.59
N ARG A 52 30.90 30.23 8.53
CA ARG A 52 30.02 29.46 9.41
C ARG A 52 28.61 29.54 8.85
N LEU A 53 27.94 28.40 8.75
CA LEU A 53 26.56 28.30 8.30
C LEU A 53 25.64 28.16 9.52
N ASP A 54 24.39 28.58 9.39
CA ASP A 54 23.44 28.61 10.51
C ASP A 54 22.98 27.22 10.95
N ASN A 55 23.10 26.23 10.05
CA ASN A 55 22.91 24.81 10.35
C ASN A 55 24.08 24.18 11.14
N GLY A 56 25.11 24.96 11.49
CA GLY A 56 26.27 24.51 12.27
C GLY A 56 27.41 23.91 11.45
N LEU A 57 27.25 23.78 10.14
CA LEU A 57 28.33 23.41 9.23
C LEU A 57 29.27 24.59 8.95
N LYS A 58 30.38 24.31 8.27
CA LYS A 58 31.32 25.31 7.78
C LYS A 58 31.53 25.14 6.29
N LEU A 59 31.58 26.25 5.57
CA LEU A 59 31.96 26.29 4.16
C LEU A 59 33.37 26.86 4.05
N LYS A 60 34.29 26.13 3.43
CA LYS A 60 35.64 26.60 3.15
C LYS A 60 35.85 26.72 1.64
N LEU A 61 36.11 27.94 1.18
CA LEU A 61 36.61 28.20 -0.17
C LEU A 61 38.13 28.04 -0.16
N VAL A 62 38.67 27.28 -1.10
CA VAL A 62 40.11 27.00 -1.27
C VAL A 62 40.55 27.43 -2.65
N GLY A 63 41.63 28.18 -2.73
CA GLY A 63 42.07 28.77 -3.99
C GLY A 63 43.43 29.46 -3.92
N THR A 64 43.65 30.35 -4.88
CA THR A 64 44.92 31.08 -5.02
C THR A 64 44.69 32.57 -5.22
N GLY A 65 45.55 33.38 -4.60
CA GLY A 65 45.59 34.82 -4.84
C GLY A 65 44.39 35.58 -4.29
N PHE A 66 43.71 35.05 -3.27
CA PHE A 66 42.59 35.73 -2.64
C PHE A 66 43.05 37.07 -2.05
N SER A 67 42.31 38.12 -2.38
CA SER A 67 42.57 39.47 -1.91
C SER A 67 41.26 40.20 -1.65
N PHE A 68 41.29 41.11 -0.67
CA PHE A 68 40.11 41.81 -0.17
C PHE A 68 40.39 43.29 -0.06
N ASP A 69 39.37 44.12 -0.31
CA ASP A 69 39.45 45.55 -0.07
C ASP A 69 39.29 45.91 1.42
N ALA A 70 39.22 47.22 1.71
CA ALA A 70 39.06 47.70 3.08
C ALA A 70 37.67 47.43 3.69
N SER A 71 36.64 47.25 2.85
CA SER A 71 35.29 46.83 3.25
C SER A 71 35.22 45.32 3.51
N GLY A 72 36.24 44.59 3.05
CA GLY A 72 36.34 43.15 3.14
C GLY A 72 35.71 42.45 1.94
N ASP A 73 35.38 43.15 0.86
CA ASP A 73 34.87 42.55 -0.38
C ASP A 73 36.01 41.93 -1.16
N ALA A 74 35.75 40.81 -1.83
CA ALA A 74 36.73 40.15 -2.69
C ALA A 74 37.07 41.06 -3.87
N VAL A 75 38.37 41.20 -4.17
CA VAL A 75 38.88 42.01 -5.30
C VAL A 75 39.92 41.26 -6.13
N GLY A 76 40.10 39.97 -5.86
CA GLY A 76 40.98 39.13 -6.65
C GLY A 76 41.06 37.71 -6.11
N GLY A 77 41.35 36.79 -7.02
CA GLY A 77 41.71 35.40 -6.74
C GLY A 77 40.76 34.40 -7.36
N THR A 78 41.16 33.13 -7.32
CA THR A 78 40.46 32.05 -8.02
C THR A 78 40.19 30.91 -7.05
N ILE A 79 38.93 30.53 -6.92
CA ILE A 79 38.47 29.36 -6.19
C ILE A 79 38.74 28.13 -7.05
N THR A 80 39.45 27.18 -6.46
CA THR A 80 39.81 25.88 -7.06
C THR A 80 39.05 24.72 -6.43
N SER A 81 38.58 24.90 -5.20
CA SER A 81 37.76 23.93 -4.49
C SER A 81 36.87 24.60 -3.43
N ILE A 82 35.72 24.02 -3.17
CA ILE A 82 34.81 24.35 -2.08
C ILE A 82 34.67 23.10 -1.21
N GLN A 83 34.75 23.25 0.11
CA GLN A 83 34.62 22.18 1.08
C GLN A 83 33.50 22.51 2.06
N VAL A 84 32.53 21.61 2.21
CA VAL A 84 31.56 21.64 3.30
C VAL A 84 32.10 20.75 4.41
N LEU A 85 32.19 21.29 5.63
CA LEU A 85 32.78 20.62 6.79
C LEU A 85 31.80 20.59 7.95
N LEU A 86 31.93 19.56 8.79
CA LEU A 86 31.28 19.53 10.09
C LEU A 86 31.76 20.72 10.96
N ASN A 87 31.03 20.98 12.05
CA ASN A 87 31.32 22.07 12.99
C ASN A 87 32.77 22.03 13.54
N ASN A 88 33.40 20.85 13.59
CA ASN A 88 34.81 20.71 13.99
C ASN A 88 35.80 21.41 13.02
N GLY A 89 35.36 21.78 11.82
CA GLY A 89 36.13 22.51 10.80
C GLY A 89 37.22 21.70 10.09
N THR A 90 37.19 20.36 10.20
CA THR A 90 38.20 19.47 9.59
C THR A 90 37.60 18.26 8.90
N THR A 91 36.49 17.71 9.40
CA THR A 91 35.81 16.58 8.78
C THR A 91 34.98 17.06 7.59
N LEU A 92 35.23 16.47 6.43
CA LEU A 92 34.51 16.77 5.18
C LEU A 92 33.13 16.12 5.19
N VAL A 93 32.17 16.85 4.64
CA VAL A 93 30.81 16.39 4.30
C VAL A 93 30.68 16.34 2.78
N GLN A 94 31.16 17.38 2.10
CA GLN A 94 31.15 17.44 0.64
C GLN A 94 32.37 18.23 0.15
N THR A 95 32.90 17.87 -1.02
CA THR A 95 33.96 18.64 -1.69
C THR A 95 33.58 18.85 -3.14
N ILE A 96 33.70 20.09 -3.60
CA ILE A 96 33.65 20.45 -5.01
C ILE A 96 35.07 20.86 -5.40
N SER A 97 35.64 20.23 -6.41
CA SER A 97 37.03 20.45 -6.85
C SER A 97 37.08 20.69 -8.35
N GLY A 98 38.24 21.12 -8.87
CA GLY A 98 38.37 21.42 -10.31
C GLY A 98 37.71 22.72 -10.74
N LEU A 99 37.32 23.56 -9.78
CA LEU A 99 36.70 24.86 -10.05
C LEU A 99 37.72 25.84 -10.64
N ASN A 100 37.20 26.77 -11.45
CA ASN A 100 37.95 27.93 -11.95
C ASN A 100 37.05 29.17 -11.87
N VAL A 101 36.64 29.48 -10.65
CA VAL A 101 35.65 30.54 -10.36
C VAL A 101 36.35 31.70 -9.67
N SER A 102 36.14 32.93 -10.15
CA SER A 102 36.65 34.13 -9.44
C SER A 102 35.99 34.24 -8.07
N LEU A 103 36.77 34.62 -7.05
CA LEU A 103 36.23 34.81 -5.70
C LEU A 103 35.18 35.93 -5.68
N GLU A 104 35.39 36.98 -6.46
CA GLU A 104 34.44 38.09 -6.65
C GLU A 104 33.14 37.58 -7.26
N LEU A 105 33.23 36.79 -8.33
CA LEU A 105 32.05 36.24 -8.98
C LEU A 105 31.25 35.30 -8.07
N PHE A 106 31.93 34.47 -7.27
CA PHE A 106 31.26 33.64 -6.27
C PHE A 106 30.56 34.48 -5.20
N GLN A 107 31.21 35.55 -4.71
CA GLN A 107 30.60 36.45 -3.73
C GLN A 107 29.35 37.13 -4.30
N ASP A 108 29.41 37.59 -5.56
CA ASP A 108 28.27 38.19 -6.25
C ASP A 108 27.12 37.19 -6.43
N ALA A 109 27.43 35.96 -6.86
CA ALA A 109 26.45 34.90 -7.02
C ALA A 109 25.80 34.52 -5.68
N ALA A 110 26.61 34.33 -4.63
CA ALA A 110 26.13 34.00 -3.29
C ALA A 110 25.27 35.11 -2.67
N ALA A 111 25.45 36.37 -3.08
CA ALA A 111 24.61 37.48 -2.66
C ALA A 111 23.31 37.60 -3.48
N ALA A 112 23.31 37.14 -4.73
CA ALA A 112 22.18 37.28 -5.65
C ALA A 112 21.25 36.06 -5.68
N PHE A 113 21.76 34.88 -5.39
CA PHE A 113 21.07 33.60 -5.54
C PHE A 113 20.66 33.03 -4.19
N ASP A 114 19.50 32.38 -4.17
CA ASP A 114 19.17 31.40 -3.14
C ASP A 114 20.10 30.18 -3.29
N ASN A 115 20.07 29.30 -2.28
CA ASN A 115 20.90 28.10 -2.22
C ASN A 115 20.74 27.18 -3.45
N ALA A 116 19.52 26.97 -3.94
CA ALA A 116 19.25 26.15 -5.12
C ALA A 116 19.84 26.77 -6.39
N LYS A 117 19.63 28.07 -6.63
CA LYS A 117 20.22 28.76 -7.79
C LYS A 117 21.74 28.84 -7.70
N LEU A 118 22.31 28.96 -6.50
CA LEU A 118 23.76 28.95 -6.31
C LEU A 118 24.35 27.60 -6.71
N GLU A 119 23.72 26.49 -6.30
CA GLU A 119 24.11 25.15 -6.74
C GLU A 119 23.98 25.00 -8.26
N ASN A 120 22.83 25.35 -8.85
CA ASN A 120 22.62 25.27 -10.30
C ASN A 120 23.65 26.10 -11.08
N TRP A 121 24.00 27.28 -10.58
CA TRP A 121 25.02 28.12 -11.21
C TRP A 121 26.41 27.48 -11.14
N LEU A 122 26.76 26.89 -9.98
CA LEU A 122 28.06 26.25 -9.77
C LEU A 122 28.21 24.97 -10.58
N MET A 123 27.11 24.22 -10.74
CA MET A 123 26.99 22.91 -11.39
C MET A 123 26.31 23.03 -12.77
N SER A 124 26.65 24.07 -13.55
CA SER A 124 25.99 24.38 -14.82
C SER A 124 26.70 23.81 -16.06
N GLY A 125 27.76 23.02 -15.88
CA GLY A 125 28.49 22.42 -16.99
C GLY A 125 28.76 20.94 -16.74
N ALA A 126 29.33 20.27 -17.73
CA ALA A 126 29.67 18.84 -17.63
C ALA A 126 30.58 18.56 -16.43
N ASP A 127 30.04 17.89 -15.42
CA ASP A 127 30.62 17.66 -14.11
C ASP A 127 30.66 16.15 -13.78
N THR A 128 31.38 15.82 -12.71
CA THR A 128 31.44 14.45 -12.18
C THR A 128 31.03 14.48 -10.73
N ILE A 129 29.98 13.75 -10.38
CA ILE A 129 29.46 13.70 -9.02
C ILE A 129 29.64 12.27 -8.51
N ASN A 130 30.39 12.17 -7.42
CA ASN A 130 30.63 10.90 -6.74
C ASN A 130 29.94 10.96 -5.39
N GLY A 131 29.00 10.06 -5.17
CA GLY A 131 28.37 9.76 -3.89
C GLY A 131 29.37 9.22 -2.87
N SER A 132 28.87 8.54 -1.87
CA SER A 132 29.57 8.05 -0.71
C SER A 132 29.37 6.54 -0.60
N VAL A 133 29.42 5.97 0.60
CA VAL A 133 29.11 4.53 0.80
C VAL A 133 27.83 4.33 1.60
N GLY A 134 27.08 5.41 1.80
CA GLY A 134 25.74 5.39 2.36
C GLY A 134 24.85 6.32 1.54
N ASP A 135 23.56 6.26 1.79
CA ASP A 135 22.51 6.86 0.95
C ASP A 135 22.75 8.35 0.63
N ASP A 136 22.77 8.66 -0.66
CA ASP A 136 22.98 9.99 -1.20
C ASP A 136 21.80 10.48 -2.05
N HIS A 137 21.54 11.78 -1.97
CA HIS A 137 20.70 12.49 -2.93
C HIS A 137 21.62 13.25 -3.88
N ILE A 138 21.65 12.83 -5.14
CA ILE A 138 22.56 13.33 -6.17
C ILE A 138 21.77 14.06 -7.26
N SER A 139 22.24 15.25 -7.64
CA SER A 139 21.66 16.02 -8.74
C SER A 139 22.75 16.57 -9.66
N GLY A 140 22.68 16.27 -10.96
CA GLY A 140 23.62 16.76 -12.00
C GLY A 140 23.47 18.24 -12.29
N ARG A 141 22.21 18.70 -12.33
CA ARG A 141 21.79 20.07 -12.66
C ARG A 141 21.87 20.33 -14.15
N GLY A 142 22.96 20.86 -14.67
CA GLY A 142 23.04 21.21 -16.09
C GLY A 142 24.38 20.86 -16.69
N GLY A 143 24.37 20.39 -17.93
CA GLY A 143 25.55 19.89 -18.62
C GLY A 143 25.51 18.37 -18.72
N ASN A 144 26.47 17.79 -19.46
CA ASN A 144 26.54 16.35 -19.64
C ASN A 144 27.38 15.76 -18.50
N ASP A 145 26.72 15.18 -17.51
CA ASP A 145 27.29 14.80 -16.24
C ASP A 145 27.60 13.31 -16.13
N ILE A 146 28.49 12.97 -15.20
CA ILE A 146 28.75 11.61 -14.75
C ILE A 146 28.35 11.52 -13.28
N LEU A 147 27.35 10.71 -12.95
CA LEU A 147 26.69 10.62 -11.66
C LEU A 147 26.87 9.21 -11.10
N ASN A 148 27.69 9.07 -10.05
CA ASN A 148 28.03 7.77 -9.45
C ASN A 148 27.56 7.71 -7.99
N GLY A 149 26.56 6.89 -7.65
CA GLY A 149 26.08 6.69 -6.27
C GLY A 149 27.09 5.95 -5.39
N GLN A 150 27.70 4.90 -5.95
CA GLN A 150 28.65 3.97 -5.33
C GLN A 150 27.99 2.94 -4.43
N GLY A 151 27.54 3.30 -3.22
CA GLY A 151 26.81 2.34 -2.41
C GLY A 151 25.97 2.99 -1.32
N GLY A 152 24.98 2.26 -0.83
CA GLY A 152 23.85 2.87 -0.15
C GLY A 152 22.64 2.86 -1.09
N ASP A 153 21.49 3.32 -0.59
CA ASP A 153 20.26 3.43 -1.39
C ASP A 153 20.15 4.86 -1.93
N ASP A 154 20.66 5.09 -3.14
CA ASP A 154 20.84 6.42 -3.69
C ASP A 154 19.61 6.91 -4.47
N THR A 155 19.40 8.23 -4.51
CA THR A 155 18.43 8.87 -5.41
C THR A 155 19.17 9.84 -6.32
N ILE A 156 19.10 9.60 -7.63
CA ILE A 156 19.87 10.33 -8.64
C ILE A 156 18.91 11.02 -9.63
N THR A 157 19.15 12.30 -9.90
CA THR A 157 18.45 13.12 -10.91
C THR A 157 19.49 13.80 -11.82
N GLY A 158 19.39 13.65 -13.14
CA GLY A 158 20.35 14.23 -14.10
C GLY A 158 20.19 15.73 -14.24
N GLY A 159 19.07 16.15 -14.82
CA GLY A 159 18.77 17.54 -15.14
C GLY A 159 18.91 17.79 -16.64
N GLU A 160 19.47 18.93 -17.04
CA GLU A 160 19.69 19.23 -18.46
C GLU A 160 20.98 18.59 -18.97
N GLY A 161 20.95 17.82 -20.07
CA GLY A 161 22.16 17.33 -20.75
C GLY A 161 22.09 15.84 -21.05
N ASP A 162 23.07 15.34 -21.80
CA ASP A 162 23.21 13.89 -22.02
C ASP A 162 24.06 13.28 -20.89
N ASP A 163 23.41 12.68 -19.91
CA ASP A 163 24.03 12.20 -18.66
C ASP A 163 24.39 10.71 -18.65
N ILE A 164 25.31 10.35 -17.76
CA ILE A 164 25.71 8.98 -17.46
C ILE A 164 25.50 8.70 -15.97
N TYR A 165 24.72 7.67 -15.65
CA TYR A 165 24.38 7.28 -14.29
C TYR A 165 24.91 5.90 -13.91
N ASP A 166 25.38 5.76 -12.67
CA ASP A 166 25.71 4.49 -12.03
C ASP A 166 25.21 4.54 -10.58
N GLY A 167 24.13 3.83 -10.24
CA GLY A 167 23.64 3.78 -8.86
C GLY A 167 24.64 3.09 -7.94
N GLY A 168 25.09 1.90 -8.34
CA GLY A 168 26.16 1.18 -7.67
C GLY A 168 25.62 0.01 -6.87
N ALA A 169 25.85 0.00 -5.57
CA ALA A 169 25.47 -1.10 -4.69
C ALA A 169 24.42 -0.66 -3.66
N GLY A 170 23.21 -1.16 -3.79
CA GLY A 170 22.11 -0.86 -2.87
C GLY A 170 20.80 -1.01 -3.62
N PHE A 171 19.77 -0.32 -3.15
CA PHE A 171 18.53 -0.13 -3.88
C PHE A 171 18.46 1.32 -4.39
N ASP A 172 18.79 1.51 -5.66
CA ASP A 172 19.01 2.82 -6.23
C ASP A 172 17.81 3.32 -7.05
N THR A 173 17.58 4.63 -6.99
CA THR A 173 16.47 5.31 -7.65
C THR A 173 16.96 6.27 -8.72
N LEU A 174 16.53 6.06 -9.96
CA LEU A 174 16.65 7.03 -11.04
C LEU A 174 15.35 7.84 -11.13
N SER A 175 15.47 9.17 -11.00
CA SER A 175 14.34 10.06 -10.83
C SER A 175 14.31 11.20 -11.84
N PHE A 176 13.14 11.39 -12.45
CA PHE A 176 12.83 12.47 -13.41
C PHE A 176 11.78 13.45 -12.85
N GLN A 177 11.61 13.48 -11.53
CA GLN A 177 10.62 14.35 -10.87
C GLN A 177 10.98 15.84 -10.90
N ASP A 178 12.20 16.21 -11.27
CA ASP A 178 12.56 17.60 -11.53
C ASP A 178 11.69 18.24 -12.63
N ALA A 179 11.11 17.42 -13.51
CA ALA A 179 10.08 17.82 -14.47
C ALA A 179 8.90 18.60 -13.84
N TYR A 180 8.50 18.31 -12.59
CA TYR A 180 7.40 19.01 -11.92
C TYR A 180 7.68 20.49 -11.65
N ASN A 181 8.96 20.84 -11.54
CA ASN A 181 9.40 22.18 -11.16
C ASN A 181 10.03 22.96 -12.33
N ASP A 182 10.10 22.36 -13.52
CA ASP A 182 10.72 22.97 -14.69
C ASP A 182 9.73 23.16 -15.85
N SER A 183 9.56 24.40 -16.29
CA SER A 183 8.74 24.76 -17.45
C SER A 183 9.31 24.29 -18.80
N ASN A 184 10.58 23.88 -18.83
CA ASN A 184 11.22 23.31 -20.00
C ASN A 184 10.86 21.83 -20.19
N ALA A 185 10.33 21.14 -19.17
CA ALA A 185 9.84 19.78 -19.29
C ALA A 185 8.52 19.77 -20.08
N PHE A 186 8.47 19.04 -21.19
CA PHE A 186 7.37 19.15 -22.16
C PHE A 186 6.84 17.80 -22.68
N ARG A 187 7.36 16.70 -22.15
CA ARG A 187 7.04 15.31 -22.49
C ARG A 187 7.39 14.40 -21.32
N GLY A 188 6.86 13.19 -21.34
CA GLY A 188 7.32 12.12 -20.47
C GLY A 188 8.58 11.45 -21.00
N ILE A 189 9.17 10.62 -20.16
CA ILE A 189 10.40 9.87 -20.44
C ILE A 189 10.13 8.67 -21.35
N ASN A 190 11.18 8.21 -22.02
CA ASN A 190 11.21 6.93 -22.71
C ASN A 190 12.41 6.13 -22.19
N LEU A 191 12.18 5.34 -21.14
CA LEU A 191 13.17 4.58 -20.40
C LEU A 191 13.14 3.10 -20.78
N ASN A 192 14.34 2.52 -20.90
CA ASN A 192 14.54 1.09 -21.09
C ASN A 192 15.70 0.60 -20.21
N ALA A 193 15.36 -0.03 -19.10
CA ALA A 193 16.29 -0.61 -18.13
C ALA A 193 17.03 -1.83 -18.69
N ALA A 194 16.42 -2.62 -19.57
CA ALA A 194 17.10 -3.73 -20.23
C ALA A 194 18.29 -3.28 -21.10
N THR A 195 18.25 -2.05 -21.62
CA THR A 195 19.37 -1.45 -22.38
C THR A 195 20.16 -0.39 -21.62
N GLY A 196 19.71 0.02 -20.43
CA GLY A 196 20.32 1.08 -19.64
C GLY A 196 20.27 2.44 -20.34
N THR A 197 19.14 2.78 -20.97
CA THR A 197 19.00 4.02 -21.75
C THR A 197 17.69 4.73 -21.45
N VAL A 198 17.69 6.05 -21.48
CA VAL A 198 16.50 6.87 -21.35
C VAL A 198 16.57 8.09 -22.26
N THR A 199 15.43 8.47 -22.85
CA THR A 199 15.22 9.84 -23.32
C THR A 199 14.37 10.56 -22.30
N ASP A 200 14.89 11.62 -21.71
CA ASP A 200 14.30 12.31 -20.58
C ASP A 200 13.18 13.30 -21.00
N GLN A 201 12.65 14.05 -20.03
CA GLN A 201 11.61 15.06 -20.24
C GLN A 201 12.06 16.26 -21.07
N PHE A 202 13.37 16.51 -21.20
CA PHE A 202 13.94 17.60 -21.99
C PHE A 202 14.36 17.14 -23.41
N GLY A 203 14.43 15.83 -23.65
CA GLY A 203 14.69 15.22 -24.96
C GLY A 203 16.17 14.86 -25.19
N PHE A 204 16.98 14.84 -24.14
CA PHE A 204 18.35 14.36 -24.12
C PHE A 204 18.40 12.83 -24.08
N SER A 205 19.53 12.26 -24.48
CA SER A 205 19.73 10.81 -24.53
C SER A 205 20.77 10.39 -23.51
N GLU A 206 20.32 9.70 -22.48
CA GLU A 206 21.12 9.39 -21.30
C GLU A 206 21.33 7.88 -21.18
N THR A 207 22.35 7.48 -20.40
CA THR A 207 22.66 6.07 -20.13
C THR A 207 22.80 5.79 -18.65
N PHE A 208 22.27 4.67 -18.17
CA PHE A 208 22.31 4.30 -16.76
C PHE A 208 22.62 2.81 -16.54
N GLN A 209 23.11 2.48 -15.35
CA GLN A 209 23.27 1.11 -14.87
C GLN A 209 23.07 1.03 -13.35
N ASN A 210 22.79 -0.17 -12.84
CA ASN A 210 22.64 -0.45 -11.41
C ASN A 210 21.54 0.42 -10.76
N PHE A 211 20.31 0.27 -11.23
CA PHE A 211 19.12 0.90 -10.66
C PHE A 211 18.00 -0.14 -10.56
N GLU A 212 17.21 -0.03 -9.51
CA GLU A 212 16.08 -0.92 -9.22
C GLU A 212 14.75 -0.15 -9.16
N GLN A 213 14.79 1.18 -9.01
CA GLN A 213 13.59 2.02 -8.98
C GLN A 213 13.63 3.15 -10.00
N TYR A 214 12.54 3.29 -10.75
CA TYR A 214 12.36 4.32 -11.78
C TYR A 214 11.18 5.21 -11.45
N ARG A 215 11.42 6.53 -11.43
CA ARG A 215 10.42 7.55 -11.12
C ARG A 215 10.21 8.46 -12.33
N GLY A 216 9.03 8.38 -12.91
CA GLY A 216 8.57 9.16 -14.04
C GLY A 216 8.22 10.62 -13.70
N THR A 217 7.37 11.19 -14.52
CA THR A 217 7.06 12.62 -14.61
C THR A 217 5.56 12.87 -14.41
N GLN A 218 5.10 14.09 -14.66
CA GLN A 218 3.68 14.44 -14.74
C GLN A 218 3.07 14.20 -16.13
N PHE A 219 3.84 13.64 -17.06
CA PHE A 219 3.47 13.43 -18.45
C PHE A 219 3.40 11.95 -18.78
N ALA A 220 2.92 11.63 -19.97
CA ALA A 220 2.85 10.24 -20.43
C ALA A 220 4.25 9.65 -20.62
N ASP A 221 4.64 8.77 -19.70
CA ASP A 221 5.91 8.08 -19.68
C ASP A 221 5.84 6.72 -20.37
N THR A 222 6.96 6.27 -20.94
CA THR A 222 7.15 4.90 -21.40
C THR A 222 8.33 4.31 -20.65
N MET A 223 8.09 3.24 -19.89
CA MET A 223 9.11 2.58 -19.08
C MET A 223 9.12 1.08 -19.39
N VAL A 224 10.28 0.55 -19.70
CA VAL A 224 10.53 -0.89 -19.87
C VAL A 224 11.58 -1.30 -18.84
N GLY A 225 11.21 -2.26 -17.98
CA GLY A 225 12.08 -2.87 -17.00
C GLY A 225 13.10 -3.82 -17.59
N SER A 226 13.88 -4.40 -16.70
CA SER A 226 15.04 -5.23 -16.94
C SER A 226 14.65 -6.72 -16.85
N SER A 227 15.61 -7.56 -16.46
CA SER A 227 15.35 -8.95 -16.10
C SER A 227 15.40 -9.19 -14.58
N SER A 228 15.60 -8.13 -13.81
CA SER A 228 15.61 -8.10 -12.36
C SER A 228 14.28 -7.59 -11.84
N ASP A 229 14.05 -7.68 -10.53
CA ASP A 229 12.86 -7.15 -9.89
C ASP A 229 12.92 -5.60 -9.86
N ASP A 230 12.11 -4.94 -10.68
CA ASP A 230 12.09 -3.48 -10.81
C ASP A 230 10.89 -2.85 -10.09
N THR A 231 11.05 -1.59 -9.68
CA THR A 231 10.00 -0.77 -9.07
C THR A 231 9.71 0.48 -9.89
N PHE A 232 8.44 0.73 -10.20
CA PHE A 232 8.02 1.87 -11.04
C PHE A 232 7.08 2.81 -10.29
N LEU A 233 7.32 4.11 -10.46
CA LEU A 233 6.41 5.20 -10.10
C LEU A 233 6.17 6.05 -11.35
N GLY A 234 5.01 5.89 -11.99
CA GLY A 234 4.62 6.74 -13.14
C GLY A 234 4.29 8.17 -12.73
N PHE A 235 3.69 8.34 -11.54
CA PHE A 235 3.06 9.56 -11.07
C PHE A 235 1.86 9.97 -11.93
N GLY A 236 1.86 11.14 -12.54
CA GLY A 236 0.73 11.61 -13.32
C GLY A 236 1.05 11.44 -14.79
N GLY A 237 0.08 11.07 -15.61
CA GLY A 237 0.42 10.84 -17.01
C GLY A 237 -0.56 9.93 -17.66
N ARG A 238 -0.21 9.34 -18.79
CA ARG A 238 -0.91 8.17 -19.33
C ARG A 238 0.19 7.21 -19.68
N ASP A 239 0.59 6.45 -18.68
CA ASP A 239 1.89 5.81 -18.70
C ASP A 239 1.80 4.42 -19.32
N SER A 240 2.89 4.01 -19.95
CA SER A 240 3.06 2.66 -20.48
C SER A 240 4.23 2.01 -19.77
N ILE A 241 3.93 1.11 -18.84
CA ILE A 241 4.94 0.44 -18.00
C ILE A 241 4.94 -1.05 -18.34
N ASN A 242 6.11 -1.57 -18.68
CA ASN A 242 6.34 -3.00 -18.85
C ASN A 242 7.44 -3.43 -17.89
N GLY A 243 7.13 -4.25 -16.88
CA GLY A 243 8.13 -4.70 -15.90
C GLY A 243 9.24 -5.56 -16.51
N GLY A 244 8.94 -6.27 -17.61
CA GLY A 244 9.90 -7.15 -18.26
C GLY A 244 9.89 -8.54 -17.63
N ALA A 245 11.04 -9.00 -17.15
CA ALA A 245 11.14 -10.26 -16.43
C ALA A 245 11.64 -10.00 -15.02
N GLY A 246 11.24 -10.85 -14.07
CA GLY A 246 11.45 -10.57 -12.65
C GLY A 246 10.11 -10.60 -11.94
N VAL A 247 10.09 -10.07 -10.73
CA VAL A 247 8.88 -9.79 -9.96
C VAL A 247 8.80 -8.28 -9.80
N ASP A 248 8.00 -7.65 -10.65
CA ASP A 248 8.01 -6.20 -10.81
C ASP A 248 6.90 -5.53 -9.99
N THR A 249 7.18 -4.34 -9.47
CA THR A 249 6.26 -3.60 -8.59
C THR A 249 5.90 -2.24 -9.17
N VAL A 250 4.60 -1.97 -9.32
CA VAL A 250 4.11 -0.60 -9.55
C VAL A 250 3.67 0.04 -8.23
N ARG A 251 3.97 1.33 -8.06
CA ARG A 251 3.70 2.08 -6.84
C ARG A 251 2.95 3.38 -7.15
N TYR A 252 1.85 3.57 -6.43
CA TYR A 252 1.02 4.78 -6.44
C TYR A 252 1.00 5.49 -5.07
N ASP A 253 1.64 4.90 -4.06
CA ASP A 253 1.59 5.37 -2.66
C ASP A 253 2.23 6.75 -2.43
N ARG A 254 3.03 7.22 -3.40
CA ARG A 254 3.75 8.49 -3.36
C ARG A 254 3.10 9.58 -4.19
N ASP A 255 2.06 9.27 -4.95
CA ASP A 255 1.42 10.25 -5.84
C ASP A 255 0.79 11.42 -5.10
N VAL A 256 0.38 11.18 -3.84
CA VAL A 256 -0.15 12.23 -2.95
C VAL A 256 0.89 13.35 -2.70
N GLU A 257 2.18 13.04 -2.76
CA GLU A 257 3.27 14.03 -2.65
C GLU A 257 3.28 14.98 -3.85
N GLN A 258 2.75 14.52 -4.98
CA GLN A 258 2.56 15.29 -6.22
C GLN A 258 1.12 15.81 -6.39
N GLY A 259 0.31 15.73 -5.33
CA GLY A 259 -1.04 16.32 -5.30
C GLY A 259 -2.16 15.42 -5.81
N ALA A 260 -1.95 14.11 -5.94
CA ALA A 260 -3.03 13.18 -6.21
C ALA A 260 -4.09 13.17 -5.10
N THR A 261 -5.34 12.87 -5.47
CA THR A 261 -6.51 13.00 -4.56
C THR A 261 -7.49 11.82 -4.65
N LYS A 262 -7.17 10.78 -5.42
CA LYS A 262 -8.03 9.62 -5.64
C LYS A 262 -7.25 8.34 -5.36
N GLY A 263 -7.97 7.27 -5.06
CA GLY A 263 -7.42 5.92 -5.12
C GLY A 263 -7.33 5.42 -6.56
N VAL A 264 -6.69 4.27 -6.72
CA VAL A 264 -6.43 3.64 -8.00
C VAL A 264 -7.39 2.50 -8.30
N THR A 265 -7.55 2.21 -9.58
CA THR A 265 -8.23 1.00 -10.05
C THR A 265 -7.28 0.24 -10.95
N VAL A 266 -6.78 -0.92 -10.51
CA VAL A 266 -5.72 -1.68 -11.16
C VAL A 266 -6.22 -3.07 -11.55
N PHE A 267 -6.05 -3.45 -12.82
CA PHE A 267 -6.37 -4.79 -13.32
C PHE A 267 -5.18 -5.41 -14.07
N LEU A 268 -4.27 -6.09 -13.35
CA LEU A 268 -3.01 -6.58 -13.91
C LEU A 268 -3.18 -7.54 -15.08
N ALA A 269 -4.17 -8.45 -15.03
CA ALA A 269 -4.44 -9.40 -16.13
C ALA A 269 -4.76 -8.72 -17.48
N SER A 270 -5.40 -7.56 -17.43
CA SER A 270 -5.79 -6.80 -18.64
C SER A 270 -4.83 -5.66 -18.97
N GLY A 271 -3.98 -5.28 -18.01
CA GLY A 271 -3.09 -4.13 -18.08
C GLY A 271 -3.78 -2.78 -17.96
N ASN A 272 -5.11 -2.71 -17.76
CA ASN A 272 -5.82 -1.44 -17.66
C ASN A 272 -5.76 -0.89 -16.24
N VAL A 273 -5.28 0.34 -16.10
CA VAL A 273 -5.21 1.03 -14.81
C VAL A 273 -5.78 2.43 -14.92
N THR A 274 -6.47 2.86 -13.87
CA THR A 274 -6.76 4.27 -13.61
C THR A 274 -5.93 4.72 -12.42
N ASP A 275 -5.02 5.66 -12.66
CA ASP A 275 -4.11 6.20 -11.66
C ASP A 275 -4.82 7.12 -10.64
N SER A 276 -4.07 7.59 -9.66
CA SER A 276 -4.55 8.45 -8.57
C SER A 276 -4.86 9.90 -9.01
N PHE A 277 -4.48 10.27 -10.24
CA PHE A 277 -4.85 11.53 -10.90
C PHE A 277 -6.13 11.38 -11.75
N GLY A 278 -6.53 10.15 -12.09
CA GLY A 278 -7.67 9.77 -12.91
C GLY A 278 -7.36 9.57 -14.40
N SER A 279 -6.09 9.49 -14.76
CA SER A 279 -5.64 9.12 -16.10
C SER A 279 -5.59 7.61 -16.27
N GLN A 280 -5.43 7.16 -17.52
CA GLN A 280 -5.38 5.74 -17.86
C GLN A 280 -3.95 5.32 -18.21
N ASP A 281 -3.43 4.39 -17.43
CA ASP A 281 -2.13 3.75 -17.67
C ASP A 281 -2.33 2.36 -18.28
N VAL A 282 -1.26 1.88 -18.90
CA VAL A 282 -1.13 0.53 -19.44
C VAL A 282 0.03 -0.16 -18.73
N LEU A 283 -0.28 -1.22 -18.00
CA LEU A 283 0.70 -2.06 -17.33
C LEU A 283 0.83 -3.41 -18.05
N THR A 284 2.05 -3.92 -18.17
CA THR A 284 2.34 -5.27 -18.67
C THR A 284 3.48 -5.88 -17.86
N SER A 285 3.44 -7.20 -17.64
CA SER A 285 4.48 -7.90 -16.88
C SER A 285 4.74 -7.25 -15.52
N ILE A 286 3.66 -7.00 -14.76
CA ILE A 286 3.72 -6.47 -13.39
C ILE A 286 3.04 -7.50 -12.50
N GLU A 287 3.71 -7.85 -11.40
CA GLU A 287 3.24 -8.83 -10.43
C GLU A 287 2.74 -8.16 -9.15
N ASN A 288 3.28 -7.00 -8.79
CA ASN A 288 3.02 -6.39 -7.49
C ASN A 288 2.47 -4.98 -7.63
N VAL A 289 1.56 -4.62 -6.70
CA VAL A 289 0.93 -3.31 -6.64
C VAL A 289 1.01 -2.78 -5.22
N ARG A 290 1.54 -1.57 -5.08
CA ARG A 290 1.35 -0.73 -3.91
C ARG A 290 0.45 0.42 -4.31
N ALA A 291 -0.78 0.40 -3.81
CA ALA A 291 -1.80 1.39 -4.13
C ALA A 291 -1.64 2.65 -3.25
N THR A 292 -2.73 3.28 -2.81
CA THR A 292 -2.71 4.60 -2.17
C THR A 292 -3.17 4.54 -0.71
N ASN A 293 -3.42 5.67 -0.05
CA ASN A 293 -4.14 5.71 1.24
C ASN A 293 -5.61 6.13 1.05
N PHE A 294 -6.12 6.01 -0.17
CA PHE A 294 -7.51 6.25 -0.53
C PHE A 294 -8.17 4.91 -0.86
N LYS A 295 -9.49 4.93 -1.03
CA LYS A 295 -10.22 3.75 -1.48
C LYS A 295 -9.71 3.26 -2.85
N ASP A 296 -9.15 2.06 -2.84
CA ASP A 296 -8.54 1.40 -3.99
C ASP A 296 -9.33 0.15 -4.44
N HIS A 297 -9.13 -0.22 -5.71
CA HIS A 297 -9.63 -1.47 -6.28
C HIS A 297 -8.51 -2.14 -7.08
N VAL A 298 -7.98 -3.26 -6.58
CA VAL A 298 -6.81 -3.91 -7.13
C VAL A 298 -7.11 -5.36 -7.44
N GLN A 299 -6.86 -5.76 -8.67
CA GLN A 299 -6.95 -7.14 -9.13
C GLN A 299 -5.61 -7.60 -9.72
N GLY A 300 -5.13 -8.74 -9.23
CA GLY A 300 -3.96 -9.46 -9.68
C GLY A 300 -4.09 -10.04 -11.10
N ASN A 301 -3.10 -10.83 -11.48
CA ASN A 301 -3.06 -11.56 -12.74
C ASN A 301 -3.26 -13.07 -12.50
N SER A 302 -2.56 -13.94 -13.24
CA SER A 302 -2.67 -15.40 -13.07
C SER A 302 -1.47 -16.03 -12.37
N GLY A 303 -0.46 -15.23 -12.04
CA GLY A 303 0.70 -15.61 -11.24
C GLY A 303 0.54 -15.14 -9.80
N SER A 304 1.50 -15.45 -8.95
CA SER A 304 1.54 -14.94 -7.57
C SER A 304 1.78 -13.43 -7.56
N ASN A 305 0.87 -12.70 -6.92
CA ASN A 305 0.91 -11.25 -6.79
C ASN A 305 1.08 -10.82 -5.33
N PHE A 306 1.73 -9.66 -5.12
CA PHE A 306 1.69 -8.92 -3.86
C PHE A 306 0.87 -7.65 -4.03
N LEU A 307 -0.29 -7.60 -3.37
CA LEU A 307 -1.24 -6.50 -3.45
C LEU A 307 -1.32 -5.79 -2.09
N ARG A 308 -1.01 -4.49 -2.05
CA ARG A 308 -1.01 -3.68 -0.82
C ARG A 308 -1.76 -2.37 -1.03
N THR A 309 -2.86 -2.15 -0.31
CA THR A 309 -3.74 -0.97 -0.47
C THR A 309 -3.76 0.01 0.71
N PHE A 310 -2.96 -0.25 1.75
CA PHE A 310 -2.71 0.64 2.89
C PHE A 310 -3.93 1.10 3.68
N ALA A 311 -4.61 2.16 3.27
CA ALA A 311 -5.70 2.75 4.02
C ALA A 311 -6.81 3.08 3.05
N GLY A 312 -8.05 2.84 3.45
CA GLY A 312 -9.15 2.92 2.51
C GLY A 312 -10.22 1.92 2.87
N ALA A 313 -11.25 1.83 2.05
CA ALA A 313 -12.20 0.73 2.13
C ALA A 313 -12.08 -0.03 0.81
N ASP A 314 -11.07 -0.89 0.78
CA ASP A 314 -10.45 -1.35 -0.44
C ASP A 314 -11.05 -2.66 -0.92
N THR A 315 -10.76 -2.99 -2.17
CA THR A 315 -11.15 -4.28 -2.74
C THR A 315 -9.95 -4.93 -3.40
N LEU A 316 -9.58 -6.10 -2.92
CA LEU A 316 -8.43 -6.87 -3.35
C LEU A 316 -8.90 -8.20 -3.95
N TYR A 317 -8.51 -8.45 -5.20
CA TYR A 317 -8.71 -9.73 -5.87
C TYR A 317 -7.34 -10.31 -6.22
N GLY A 318 -6.95 -11.42 -5.59
CA GLY A 318 -5.75 -12.16 -6.00
C GLY A 318 -5.86 -12.63 -7.45
N ALA A 319 -7.07 -13.08 -7.82
CA ALA A 319 -7.33 -13.89 -9.01
C ALA A 319 -6.55 -15.21 -8.91
N ALA A 320 -6.17 -15.82 -10.03
CA ALA A 320 -5.45 -17.09 -9.96
C ALA A 320 -4.01 -16.84 -9.52
N GLY A 321 -3.48 -17.63 -8.60
CA GLY A 321 -2.13 -17.38 -8.08
C GLY A 321 -2.06 -17.91 -6.66
N ALA A 322 -0.91 -17.79 -6.02
CA ALA A 322 -0.87 -17.83 -4.56
C ALA A 322 -0.48 -16.42 -4.14
N ASP A 323 -1.46 -15.63 -3.73
CA ASP A 323 -1.33 -14.18 -3.62
C ASP A 323 -1.16 -13.73 -2.17
N LEU A 324 -0.45 -12.62 -1.97
CA LEU A 324 -0.40 -11.94 -0.68
C LEU A 324 -1.17 -10.62 -0.79
N MET A 325 -2.33 -10.56 -0.15
CA MET A 325 -3.23 -9.40 -0.15
C MET A 325 -3.20 -8.72 1.21
N ARG A 326 -2.96 -7.41 1.21
CA ARG A 326 -2.95 -6.57 2.40
C ARG A 326 -3.78 -5.31 2.17
N GLY A 327 -4.94 -5.25 2.84
CA GLY A 327 -5.87 -4.14 2.84
C GLY A 327 -5.36 -2.99 3.71
N GLY A 328 -5.14 -3.28 4.99
CA GLY A 328 -4.63 -2.32 5.96
C GLY A 328 -5.76 -1.63 6.71
N SER A 329 -5.72 -0.32 6.92
CA SER A 329 -6.76 0.34 7.74
C SER A 329 -8.02 0.69 6.94
N GLY A 330 -9.17 0.29 7.48
CA GLY A 330 -10.51 0.55 6.97
C GLY A 330 -11.22 -0.77 6.67
N ASN A 331 -12.40 -0.73 6.04
CA ASN A 331 -13.19 -1.94 5.84
C ASN A 331 -12.89 -2.53 4.46
N ASP A 332 -12.10 -3.58 4.44
CA ASP A 332 -11.54 -4.15 3.23
C ASP A 332 -12.28 -5.41 2.78
N THR A 333 -12.26 -5.66 1.47
CA THR A 333 -12.88 -6.82 0.84
C THR A 333 -11.84 -7.63 0.08
N TYR A 334 -11.67 -8.89 0.48
CA TYR A 334 -10.76 -9.84 -0.14
C TYR A 334 -11.51 -10.89 -0.93
N TYR A 335 -11.06 -11.16 -2.15
CA TYR A 335 -11.54 -12.29 -2.94
C TYR A 335 -10.47 -13.37 -2.97
N VAL A 336 -10.83 -14.55 -2.44
CA VAL A 336 -9.94 -15.70 -2.32
C VAL A 336 -10.44 -16.83 -3.21
N ASP A 337 -9.57 -17.31 -4.10
CA ASP A 337 -9.88 -18.43 -5.00
C ASP A 337 -8.82 -19.54 -4.97
N ASN A 338 -7.68 -19.30 -4.30
CA ASN A 338 -6.60 -20.25 -4.18
C ASN A 338 -6.26 -20.54 -2.71
N THR A 339 -5.95 -21.80 -2.41
CA THR A 339 -5.52 -22.23 -1.07
C THR A 339 -4.19 -21.63 -0.63
N GLY A 340 -3.42 -21.06 -1.57
CA GLY A 340 -2.18 -20.36 -1.30
C GLY A 340 -2.34 -18.86 -1.08
N ASP A 341 -3.55 -18.31 -1.21
CA ASP A 341 -3.81 -16.89 -0.95
C ASP A 341 -3.66 -16.58 0.54
N VAL A 342 -3.10 -15.42 0.83
CA VAL A 342 -2.88 -14.90 2.18
C VAL A 342 -3.56 -13.55 2.30
N VAL A 343 -4.48 -13.46 3.25
CA VAL A 343 -5.11 -12.22 3.73
C VAL A 343 -4.31 -11.72 4.92
N ASP A 344 -3.72 -10.53 4.82
CA ASP A 344 -2.84 -9.95 5.83
C ASP A 344 -3.42 -8.64 6.41
N GLU A 345 -4.13 -8.76 7.52
CA GLU A 345 -4.69 -7.67 8.33
C GLU A 345 -3.85 -7.34 9.58
N ASN A 346 -2.61 -7.84 9.67
CA ASN A 346 -1.75 -7.58 10.82
C ASN A 346 -0.78 -6.41 10.59
N LEU A 347 -0.53 -6.05 9.34
CA LEU A 347 0.41 -5.02 8.95
C LEU A 347 -0.31 -3.77 8.46
N ASP A 348 0.42 -2.66 8.31
CA ASP A 348 -0.12 -1.39 7.81
C ASP A 348 -1.29 -0.82 8.63
N SER A 349 -1.30 -1.11 9.93
CA SER A 349 -2.35 -0.68 10.86
C SER A 349 -3.73 -1.29 10.54
N GLY A 350 -3.73 -2.54 10.08
CA GLY A 350 -4.92 -3.38 9.89
C GLY A 350 -5.98 -3.15 10.97
N SER A 351 -7.14 -2.65 10.55
CA SER A 351 -8.26 -2.33 11.43
C SER A 351 -9.50 -2.04 10.62
N GLY A 352 -10.66 -2.51 11.07
CA GLY A 352 -11.88 -2.32 10.30
C GLY A 352 -12.90 -3.38 10.62
N THR A 353 -13.78 -3.63 9.67
CA THR A 353 -14.60 -4.83 9.63
C THR A 353 -14.44 -5.43 8.25
N ASP A 354 -13.64 -6.46 8.17
CA ASP A 354 -13.10 -6.97 6.92
C ASP A 354 -13.84 -8.22 6.49
N ILE A 355 -13.94 -8.41 5.16
CA ILE A 355 -14.68 -9.52 4.58
C ILE A 355 -13.83 -10.32 3.60
N VAL A 356 -13.86 -11.63 3.76
CA VAL A 356 -13.39 -12.59 2.77
C VAL A 356 -14.59 -13.12 1.97
N LEU A 357 -14.51 -13.00 0.66
CA LEU A 357 -15.40 -13.60 -0.32
C LEU A 357 -14.65 -14.77 -0.97
N SER A 358 -14.99 -16.01 -0.60
CA SER A 358 -14.21 -17.18 -0.99
C SER A 358 -14.94 -18.09 -1.96
N THR A 359 -14.26 -18.58 -2.99
CA THR A 359 -14.77 -19.64 -3.88
C THR A 359 -14.20 -21.03 -3.55
N ILE A 360 -13.44 -21.14 -2.47
CA ILE A 360 -12.90 -22.37 -1.90
C ILE A 360 -13.36 -22.52 -0.45
N SER A 361 -13.12 -23.68 0.17
CA SER A 361 -13.27 -23.77 1.62
C SER A 361 -12.24 -22.87 2.30
N PHE A 362 -12.68 -22.07 3.27
CA PHE A 362 -11.82 -21.07 3.90
C PHE A 362 -12.01 -21.04 5.42
N ASP A 363 -10.90 -20.85 6.13
CA ASP A 363 -10.82 -20.92 7.59
C ASP A 363 -10.16 -19.64 8.09
N LEU A 364 -10.95 -18.77 8.73
CA LEU A 364 -10.48 -17.50 9.28
C LEU A 364 -9.51 -17.68 10.45
N ALA A 365 -9.52 -18.82 11.14
CA ALA A 365 -8.60 -19.15 12.22
C ALA A 365 -7.24 -19.69 11.72
N ASN A 366 -7.12 -19.99 10.42
CA ASN A 366 -5.87 -20.50 9.87
C ASN A 366 -4.81 -19.39 9.73
N THR A 367 -3.98 -19.23 10.76
CA THR A 367 -2.93 -18.21 10.85
C THR A 367 -1.85 -18.28 9.77
N THR A 368 -1.85 -19.32 8.92
CA THR A 368 -0.94 -19.42 7.78
C THR A 368 -1.41 -18.63 6.56
N VAL A 369 -2.72 -18.44 6.42
CA VAL A 369 -3.37 -17.76 5.28
C VAL A 369 -4.21 -16.55 5.72
N VAL A 370 -4.52 -16.40 7.01
CA VAL A 370 -5.11 -15.19 7.57
C VAL A 370 -4.20 -14.66 8.67
N LYS A 371 -3.68 -13.45 8.51
CA LYS A 371 -2.90 -12.75 9.54
C LYS A 371 -3.74 -11.60 10.04
N GLY A 372 -3.78 -11.40 11.36
CA GLY A 372 -4.64 -10.36 11.95
C GLY A 372 -6.07 -10.83 12.11
N ASN A 373 -6.99 -9.88 12.17
CA ASN A 373 -8.39 -10.11 12.48
C ASN A 373 -9.24 -9.92 11.21
N VAL A 374 -10.15 -10.85 10.95
CA VAL A 374 -11.14 -10.77 9.88
C VAL A 374 -12.47 -11.22 10.48
N GLU A 375 -13.52 -10.42 10.31
CA GLU A 375 -14.80 -10.64 11.01
C GLU A 375 -15.88 -11.27 10.11
N ARG A 376 -15.69 -11.30 8.79
CA ARG A 376 -16.74 -11.76 7.87
C ARG A 376 -16.21 -12.73 6.84
N LEU A 377 -16.96 -13.81 6.62
CA LEU A 377 -16.72 -14.78 5.55
C LEU A 377 -18.02 -15.00 4.77
N THR A 378 -17.96 -14.93 3.45
CA THR A 378 -19.04 -15.35 2.56
C THR A 378 -18.51 -16.31 1.51
N LEU A 379 -19.10 -17.50 1.47
CA LEU A 379 -18.81 -18.50 0.46
C LEU A 379 -19.55 -18.14 -0.84
N GLN A 380 -18.85 -18.24 -1.96
CA GLN A 380 -19.34 -17.94 -3.30
C GLN A 380 -19.28 -19.20 -4.18
N GLY A 381 -19.76 -19.07 -5.42
CA GLY A 381 -19.81 -20.17 -6.37
C GLY A 381 -20.91 -21.19 -6.04
N SER A 382 -20.80 -22.37 -6.63
CA SER A 382 -21.80 -23.45 -6.54
C SER A 382 -21.24 -24.77 -6.00
N GLY A 383 -19.98 -24.76 -5.56
CA GLY A 383 -19.34 -25.93 -4.95
C GLY A 383 -19.81 -26.13 -3.51
N ALA A 384 -19.84 -27.37 -3.05
CA ALA A 384 -19.98 -27.71 -1.64
C ALA A 384 -18.64 -27.44 -0.92
N ILE A 385 -18.46 -26.18 -0.54
CA ILE A 385 -17.30 -25.65 0.19
C ILE A 385 -17.70 -25.31 1.62
N ASN A 386 -16.73 -25.14 2.51
CA ASN A 386 -16.96 -24.97 3.95
C ASN A 386 -16.33 -23.69 4.46
N GLY A 387 -16.86 -23.15 5.56
CA GLY A 387 -16.38 -21.95 6.21
C GLY A 387 -16.12 -22.19 7.69
N THR A 388 -15.02 -21.66 8.20
CA THR A 388 -14.72 -21.63 9.64
C THR A 388 -14.39 -20.21 10.07
N GLY A 389 -14.96 -19.78 11.18
CA GLY A 389 -14.66 -18.52 11.86
C GLY A 389 -13.31 -18.53 12.59
N ASN A 390 -13.12 -17.57 13.48
CA ASN A 390 -12.01 -17.38 14.40
C ASN A 390 -12.57 -16.97 15.77
N ASP A 391 -11.70 -16.66 16.74
CA ASP A 391 -12.12 -16.35 18.12
C ASP A 391 -12.89 -15.00 18.29
N LEU A 392 -13.25 -14.32 17.20
CA LEU A 392 -13.95 -13.02 17.20
C LEU A 392 -15.47 -13.22 17.04
N PHE A 393 -16.22 -12.12 17.10
CA PHE A 393 -17.61 -12.11 16.63
C PHE A 393 -17.61 -12.20 15.10
N ASN A 394 -17.99 -13.33 14.52
CA ASN A 394 -17.99 -13.53 13.07
C ASN A 394 -19.37 -13.48 12.42
N PHE A 395 -19.41 -13.01 11.17
CA PHE A 395 -20.53 -13.22 10.26
C PHE A 395 -20.15 -14.22 9.18
N LEU A 396 -20.77 -15.40 9.22
CA LEU A 396 -20.56 -16.47 8.26
C LEU A 396 -21.79 -16.61 7.35
N THR A 397 -21.57 -16.66 6.04
CA THR A 397 -22.63 -16.90 5.05
C THR A 397 -22.19 -17.96 4.04
N GLY A 398 -22.97 -19.03 3.93
CA GLY A 398 -22.77 -20.07 2.93
C GLY A 398 -23.21 -19.66 1.52
N ASN A 399 -23.09 -20.59 0.58
CA ASN A 399 -23.51 -20.42 -0.80
C ASN A 399 -24.83 -21.17 -1.07
N GLY A 400 -25.02 -21.67 -2.31
CA GLY A 400 -26.23 -22.40 -2.70
C GLY A 400 -26.11 -23.92 -2.65
N ALA A 401 -24.99 -24.44 -2.14
CA ALA A 401 -24.72 -25.86 -1.98
C ALA A 401 -24.68 -26.21 -0.49
N ALA A 402 -24.69 -27.51 -0.16
CA ALA A 402 -24.52 -27.94 1.22
C ALA A 402 -23.14 -27.56 1.76
N ASN A 403 -23.10 -26.61 2.69
CA ASN A 403 -21.91 -26.13 3.38
C ASN A 403 -21.83 -26.66 4.81
N THR A 404 -20.62 -26.79 5.34
CA THR A 404 -20.39 -26.82 6.78
C THR A 404 -19.85 -25.46 7.21
N LEU A 405 -20.55 -24.79 8.12
CA LEU A 405 -20.17 -23.50 8.70
C LEU A 405 -19.94 -23.68 10.20
N ASP A 406 -18.72 -23.38 10.64
CA ASP A 406 -18.30 -23.45 12.05
C ASP A 406 -17.93 -22.05 12.56
N GLY A 407 -18.68 -21.53 13.52
CA GLY A 407 -18.45 -20.23 14.16
C GLY A 407 -17.10 -20.16 14.90
N ALA A 408 -16.64 -21.31 15.40
CA ALA A 408 -15.53 -21.43 16.34
C ALA A 408 -15.84 -20.80 17.72
N ALA A 409 -15.03 -19.86 18.20
CA ALA A 409 -15.27 -19.23 19.49
C ALA A 409 -15.69 -17.78 19.25
N GLY A 410 -16.56 -17.24 20.08
CA GLY A 410 -17.09 -15.91 19.83
C GLY A 410 -18.61 -15.98 19.79
N ASN A 411 -19.24 -14.84 19.58
CA ASN A 411 -20.69 -14.79 19.46
C ASN A 411 -20.98 -14.70 17.96
N ASP A 412 -21.33 -15.78 17.29
CA ASP A 412 -21.30 -15.77 15.83
C ASP A 412 -22.69 -15.58 15.23
N THR A 413 -22.74 -15.00 14.02
CA THR A 413 -23.94 -14.97 13.19
C THR A 413 -23.71 -15.87 11.98
N ILE A 414 -24.46 -16.96 11.91
CA ILE A 414 -24.27 -18.02 10.91
C ILE A 414 -25.52 -18.13 10.03
N ASN A 415 -25.32 -18.04 8.71
CA ASN A 415 -26.38 -18.22 7.71
C ASN A 415 -25.94 -19.26 6.69
N GLY A 416 -26.63 -20.40 6.65
CA GLY A 416 -26.33 -21.49 5.70
C GLY A 416 -26.47 -21.07 4.23
N GLY A 417 -27.43 -20.17 3.94
CA GLY A 417 -27.77 -19.80 2.58
C GLY A 417 -28.85 -20.73 2.02
N LEU A 418 -28.63 -21.26 0.82
CA LEU A 418 -29.51 -22.29 0.25
C LEU A 418 -28.74 -23.61 0.29
N GLY A 419 -29.43 -24.71 0.55
CA GLY A 419 -28.81 -26.03 0.61
C GLY A 419 -29.14 -26.70 1.92
N ASN A 420 -28.67 -27.92 2.11
CA ASN A 420 -28.82 -28.59 3.41
C ASN A 420 -27.50 -28.39 4.16
N ASP A 421 -27.45 -27.36 4.98
CA ASP A 421 -26.21 -26.93 5.61
C ASP A 421 -26.00 -27.58 6.99
N THR A 422 -24.75 -27.67 7.41
CA THR A 422 -24.36 -28.06 8.77
C THR A 422 -23.81 -26.83 9.46
N LEU A 423 -24.52 -26.35 10.48
CA LEU A 423 -24.20 -25.12 11.21
C LEU A 423 -23.72 -25.51 12.62
N ILE A 424 -22.57 -24.99 13.01
CA ILE A 424 -21.91 -25.23 14.29
C ILE A 424 -21.63 -23.85 14.90
N GLY A 425 -22.23 -23.55 16.05
CA GLY A 425 -21.97 -22.28 16.76
C GLY A 425 -20.69 -22.38 17.60
N ALA A 426 -20.44 -23.56 18.16
CA ALA A 426 -19.37 -23.88 19.08
C ALA A 426 -19.47 -23.13 20.43
N THR A 427 -18.60 -22.17 20.75
CA THR A 427 -18.66 -21.51 22.06
C THR A 427 -18.95 -20.03 21.95
N GLY A 428 -20.04 -19.61 22.59
CA GLY A 428 -20.41 -18.21 22.79
C GLY A 428 -21.91 -18.08 22.66
N LEU A 429 -22.40 -16.87 22.37
CA LEU A 429 -23.83 -16.60 22.17
C LEU A 429 -24.10 -16.51 20.66
N ASP A 430 -24.51 -17.61 20.04
CA ASP A 430 -24.59 -17.69 18.59
C ASP A 430 -25.98 -17.37 18.04
N THR A 431 -26.03 -16.92 16.79
CA THR A 431 -27.27 -16.59 16.09
C THR A 431 -27.31 -17.32 14.74
N PHE A 432 -28.21 -18.30 14.64
CA PHE A 432 -28.47 -19.04 13.40
C PHE A 432 -29.57 -18.34 12.61
N THR A 433 -29.23 -17.81 11.43
CA THR A 433 -30.11 -16.96 10.64
C THR A 433 -30.70 -17.71 9.44
N PHE A 434 -32.03 -17.71 9.34
CA PHE A 434 -32.79 -18.25 8.21
C PHE A 434 -33.40 -17.12 7.39
N SER A 435 -32.78 -16.84 6.24
CA SER A 435 -33.09 -15.69 5.37
C SER A 435 -33.30 -16.06 3.90
N THR A 436 -33.49 -17.35 3.60
CA THR A 436 -33.62 -17.87 2.23
C THR A 436 -34.91 -18.67 2.05
N ALA A 437 -35.26 -18.98 0.81
CA ALA A 437 -36.51 -19.69 0.51
C ALA A 437 -36.53 -21.10 1.12
N LEU A 438 -37.55 -21.40 1.92
CA LEU A 438 -37.68 -22.70 2.60
C LEU A 438 -38.00 -23.83 1.62
N ASN A 439 -37.41 -25.01 1.83
CA ASN A 439 -37.71 -26.20 1.06
C ASN A 439 -37.39 -27.48 1.84
N ALA A 440 -38.42 -28.23 2.22
CA ALA A 440 -38.28 -29.44 3.03
C ALA A 440 -37.45 -30.59 2.40
N ALA A 441 -37.09 -30.50 1.12
CA ALA A 441 -36.27 -31.51 0.45
C ALA A 441 -34.83 -31.05 0.17
N SER A 442 -34.58 -29.74 0.10
CA SER A 442 -33.32 -29.20 -0.42
C SER A 442 -32.80 -27.95 0.28
N ASN A 443 -33.52 -27.46 1.29
CA ASN A 443 -33.09 -26.34 2.12
C ASN A 443 -33.49 -26.62 3.59
N VAL A 444 -32.85 -27.64 4.16
CA VAL A 444 -33.05 -28.11 5.53
C VAL A 444 -31.70 -28.19 6.23
N ASP A 445 -31.48 -27.27 7.15
CA ASP A 445 -30.20 -27.16 7.84
C ASP A 445 -30.15 -28.02 9.10
N THR A 446 -28.95 -28.38 9.52
CA THR A 446 -28.70 -29.06 10.79
C THR A 446 -27.84 -28.16 11.66
N ILE A 447 -28.37 -27.72 12.80
CA ILE A 447 -27.59 -27.04 13.84
C ILE A 447 -27.12 -28.10 14.84
N VAL A 448 -25.81 -28.28 14.91
CA VAL A 448 -25.19 -29.46 15.56
C VAL A 448 -25.17 -29.35 17.08
N ASP A 449 -25.03 -28.13 17.61
CA ASP A 449 -24.63 -27.88 19.00
C ASP A 449 -25.44 -26.81 19.72
N PHE A 450 -26.65 -26.50 19.22
CA PHE A 450 -27.53 -25.47 19.80
C PHE A 450 -27.67 -25.58 21.33
N VAL A 451 -27.23 -24.54 22.04
CA VAL A 451 -27.31 -24.37 23.49
C VAL A 451 -28.43 -23.38 23.83
N VAL A 452 -29.54 -23.89 24.36
CA VAL A 452 -30.75 -23.08 24.69
C VAL A 452 -30.47 -21.83 25.55
N ALA A 453 -29.47 -21.87 26.42
CA ALA A 453 -29.17 -20.72 27.29
C ALA A 453 -28.40 -19.60 26.59
N ASP A 454 -27.72 -19.93 25.48
CA ASP A 454 -26.68 -19.11 24.89
C ASP A 454 -27.06 -18.69 23.45
N ASP A 455 -27.65 -19.61 22.68
CA ASP A 455 -27.89 -19.44 21.26
C ASP A 455 -29.30 -18.97 20.92
N THR A 456 -29.44 -18.38 19.74
CA THR A 456 -30.71 -17.88 19.20
C THR A 456 -30.89 -18.25 17.73
N ILE A 457 -32.15 -18.32 17.30
CA ILE A 457 -32.54 -18.53 15.90
C ILE A 457 -33.20 -17.27 15.38
N ALA A 458 -32.58 -16.65 14.37
CA ALA A 458 -33.12 -15.48 13.68
C ALA A 458 -33.91 -15.90 12.43
N LEU A 459 -35.14 -15.40 12.32
CA LEU A 459 -36.10 -15.72 11.26
C LEU A 459 -36.42 -14.44 10.47
N GLU A 460 -36.09 -14.39 9.18
CA GLU A 460 -36.39 -13.22 8.36
C GLU A 460 -37.90 -13.10 8.05
N ASN A 461 -38.53 -11.99 8.40
CA ASN A 461 -39.96 -11.78 8.21
C ASN A 461 -40.43 -11.87 6.74
N GLY A 462 -39.53 -11.61 5.79
CA GLY A 462 -39.78 -11.75 4.36
C GLY A 462 -39.94 -13.21 3.91
N ILE A 463 -39.37 -14.15 4.66
CA ILE A 463 -39.47 -15.59 4.44
C ILE A 463 -40.61 -16.16 5.31
N PHE A 464 -40.64 -15.82 6.59
CA PHE A 464 -41.60 -16.32 7.57
C PHE A 464 -42.86 -15.43 7.67
N THR A 465 -43.45 -15.12 6.52
CA THR A 465 -44.47 -14.06 6.34
C THR A 465 -45.75 -14.18 7.17
N ALA A 466 -46.12 -15.37 7.63
CA ALA A 466 -47.28 -15.62 8.49
C ALA A 466 -47.02 -15.39 9.99
N ILE A 467 -45.77 -15.11 10.40
CA ILE A 467 -45.44 -14.68 11.76
C ILE A 467 -45.80 -13.20 11.91
N VAL A 468 -46.52 -12.87 12.98
CA VAL A 468 -46.97 -11.51 13.28
C VAL A 468 -45.99 -10.85 14.26
N GLY A 469 -45.46 -9.69 13.87
CA GLY A 469 -44.55 -8.87 14.67
C GLY A 469 -43.07 -9.09 14.33
N THR A 470 -42.22 -8.21 14.85
CA THR A 470 -40.75 -8.33 14.84
C THR A 470 -40.23 -8.38 16.27
N GLY A 471 -39.02 -8.87 16.45
CA GLY A 471 -38.44 -9.14 17.77
C GLY A 471 -38.66 -10.57 18.24
N THR A 472 -38.61 -10.80 19.55
CA THR A 472 -38.82 -12.12 20.14
C THR A 472 -40.17 -12.73 19.72
N LEU A 473 -40.16 -14.01 19.33
CA LEU A 473 -41.36 -14.73 18.96
C LEU A 473 -42.32 -14.79 20.16
N THR A 474 -43.62 -14.61 19.91
CA THR A 474 -44.63 -14.69 20.98
C THR A 474 -44.98 -16.14 21.32
N ASP A 475 -45.26 -16.43 22.59
CA ASP A 475 -45.60 -17.78 23.08
C ASP A 475 -46.75 -18.44 22.31
N VAL A 476 -47.73 -17.66 21.83
CA VAL A 476 -48.86 -18.20 21.05
C VAL A 476 -48.47 -18.67 19.66
N GLN A 477 -47.34 -18.19 19.12
CA GLN A 477 -46.82 -18.55 17.80
C GLN A 477 -45.82 -19.71 17.84
N PHE A 478 -45.47 -20.22 19.02
CA PHE A 478 -44.53 -21.31 19.20
C PHE A 478 -45.19 -22.51 19.89
N VAL A 479 -44.79 -23.72 19.50
CA VAL A 479 -45.13 -24.95 20.23
C VAL A 479 -43.98 -25.95 20.15
N ALA A 480 -43.72 -26.64 21.26
CA ALA A 480 -42.80 -27.77 21.34
C ALA A 480 -43.56 -29.02 21.78
N ASN A 481 -43.57 -30.07 20.95
CA ASN A 481 -44.28 -31.32 21.25
C ASN A 481 -43.64 -32.52 20.53
N ALA A 482 -44.11 -33.75 20.79
CA ALA A 482 -43.56 -34.97 20.19
C ALA A 482 -44.27 -35.40 18.88
N THR A 483 -45.13 -34.54 18.33
CA THR A 483 -45.94 -34.86 17.14
C THR A 483 -45.46 -34.14 15.88
N GLY A 484 -44.58 -33.15 16.02
CA GLY A 484 -44.13 -32.28 14.94
C GLY A 484 -45.28 -31.47 14.30
N ALA A 485 -46.40 -31.30 15.01
CA ALA A 485 -47.62 -30.70 14.50
C ALA A 485 -48.04 -29.49 15.33
N ALA A 486 -48.65 -28.49 14.69
CA ALA A 486 -49.19 -27.33 15.38
C ALA A 486 -50.44 -27.71 16.19
N GLU A 487 -50.58 -27.16 17.40
CA GLU A 487 -51.69 -27.44 18.31
C GLU A 487 -52.84 -26.44 18.15
N THR A 488 -52.53 -25.23 17.68
CA THR A 488 -53.50 -24.17 17.38
C THR A 488 -53.24 -23.54 16.02
N ALA A 489 -54.21 -22.79 15.51
CA ALA A 489 -54.09 -22.09 14.23
C ALA A 489 -53.15 -20.88 14.28
N GLU A 490 -52.71 -20.48 15.47
CA GLU A 490 -51.75 -19.41 15.73
C GLU A 490 -50.30 -19.90 15.79
N ASN A 491 -50.07 -21.20 16.05
CA ASN A 491 -48.71 -21.74 16.04
C ASN A 491 -48.10 -21.60 14.63
N ARG A 492 -46.87 -21.09 14.58
CA ARG A 492 -46.12 -20.85 13.34
C ARG A 492 -44.81 -21.60 13.34
N ILE A 493 -44.12 -21.65 14.48
CA ILE A 493 -42.89 -22.43 14.65
C ILE A 493 -43.20 -23.62 15.55
N ILE A 494 -42.83 -24.80 15.08
CA ILE A 494 -43.05 -26.07 15.77
C ILE A 494 -41.70 -26.75 15.96
N TYR A 495 -41.38 -27.13 17.19
CA TYR A 495 -40.22 -27.96 17.51
C TYR A 495 -40.68 -29.36 17.91
N ASP A 496 -40.28 -30.37 17.13
CA ASP A 496 -40.48 -31.78 17.48
C ASP A 496 -39.41 -32.21 18.49
N VAL A 497 -39.81 -32.47 19.73
CA VAL A 497 -38.87 -32.78 20.82
C VAL A 497 -38.21 -34.17 20.66
N ASP A 498 -38.84 -35.09 19.93
CA ASP A 498 -38.34 -36.46 19.75
C ASP A 498 -37.35 -36.53 18.59
N THR A 499 -37.58 -35.76 17.52
CA THR A 499 -36.72 -35.75 16.32
C THR A 499 -35.75 -34.59 16.25
N GLY A 500 -36.02 -33.49 16.97
CA GLY A 500 -35.27 -32.24 16.92
C GLY A 500 -35.64 -31.33 15.75
N GLU A 501 -36.64 -31.71 14.95
CA GLU A 501 -37.01 -30.99 13.72
C GLU A 501 -37.79 -29.70 14.01
N LEU A 502 -37.46 -28.64 13.28
CA LEU A 502 -38.16 -27.37 13.28
C LEU A 502 -39.00 -27.21 12.02
N PHE A 503 -40.29 -26.95 12.21
CA PHE A 503 -41.24 -26.74 11.13
C PHE A 503 -41.83 -25.34 11.16
N TYR A 504 -42.12 -24.80 9.97
CA TYR A 504 -42.84 -23.56 9.78
C TYR A 504 -44.24 -23.81 9.18
N ASP A 505 -45.29 -23.58 9.97
CA ASP A 505 -46.69 -23.66 9.54
C ASP A 505 -47.18 -22.31 9.03
N SER A 506 -47.09 -22.12 7.71
CA SER A 506 -47.54 -20.87 7.05
C SER A 506 -49.05 -20.75 6.91
N ASP A 507 -49.80 -21.86 6.94
CA ASP A 507 -51.24 -21.88 6.67
C ASP A 507 -52.09 -21.97 7.94
N GLY A 508 -51.48 -22.34 9.07
CA GLY A 508 -52.11 -22.41 10.38
C GLY A 508 -53.12 -23.54 10.50
N ASN A 509 -53.06 -24.57 9.65
CA ASN A 509 -54.03 -25.66 9.65
C ASN A 509 -53.61 -26.87 10.50
N GLY A 510 -52.50 -26.81 11.23
CA GLY A 510 -52.17 -27.77 12.28
C GLY A 510 -51.66 -29.15 11.82
N GLY A 511 -51.80 -29.52 10.55
CA GLY A 511 -51.47 -30.90 10.11
C GLY A 511 -51.15 -31.12 8.63
N GLY A 512 -50.87 -30.09 7.83
CA GLY A 512 -50.69 -30.29 6.39
C GLY A 512 -49.91 -29.22 5.59
N GLY A 513 -49.38 -28.18 6.23
CA GLY A 513 -48.70 -27.07 5.55
C GLY A 513 -47.34 -26.70 6.13
N ALA A 514 -46.81 -27.49 7.08
CA ALA A 514 -45.60 -27.15 7.79
C ALA A 514 -44.35 -27.55 6.98
N VAL A 515 -43.46 -26.60 6.71
CA VAL A 515 -42.20 -26.83 6.00
C VAL A 515 -41.11 -27.11 7.03
N HIS A 516 -40.51 -28.30 6.98
CA HIS A 516 -39.28 -28.60 7.72
C HIS A 516 -38.16 -27.73 7.17
N PHE A 517 -37.52 -26.93 8.03
CA PHE A 517 -36.46 -26.00 7.60
C PHE A 517 -35.15 -26.15 8.36
N ALA A 518 -35.19 -26.74 9.56
CA ALA A 518 -33.98 -26.99 10.33
C ALA A 518 -34.15 -28.20 11.25
N THR A 519 -33.03 -28.76 11.70
CA THR A 519 -32.96 -29.79 12.73
C THR A 519 -31.95 -29.38 13.78
N LEU A 520 -32.35 -29.50 15.05
CA LEU A 520 -31.52 -29.27 16.23
C LEU A 520 -31.27 -30.59 16.98
N GLY A 521 -30.66 -30.53 18.16
CA GLY A 521 -30.65 -31.64 19.12
C GLY A 521 -32.06 -32.03 19.58
N THR A 522 -32.21 -33.25 20.12
CA THR A 522 -33.49 -33.74 20.67
C THR A 522 -33.67 -33.35 22.13
N ASN A 523 -34.91 -33.30 22.61
CA ASN A 523 -35.28 -33.03 24.00
C ASN A 523 -34.74 -31.71 24.57
N LEU A 524 -34.50 -30.70 23.71
CA LEU A 524 -34.09 -29.37 24.15
C LEU A 524 -35.27 -28.63 24.77
N SER A 525 -35.01 -27.85 25.83
CA SER A 525 -36.03 -27.05 26.52
C SER A 525 -36.27 -25.71 25.82
N ILE A 526 -36.45 -25.75 24.49
CA ILE A 526 -36.62 -24.56 23.65
C ILE A 526 -37.97 -23.89 23.93
N THR A 527 -37.97 -22.57 23.89
CA THR A 527 -39.13 -21.70 24.08
C THR A 527 -39.22 -20.66 22.96
N ALA A 528 -40.30 -19.89 22.93
CA ALA A 528 -40.44 -18.77 21.99
C ALA A 528 -39.34 -17.70 22.17
N ALA A 529 -38.70 -17.63 23.34
CA ALA A 529 -37.64 -16.66 23.61
C ALA A 529 -36.35 -16.91 22.81
N ASP A 530 -36.15 -18.14 22.34
CA ASP A 530 -34.96 -18.55 21.59
C ASP A 530 -35.07 -18.18 20.10
N PHE A 531 -36.23 -17.66 19.67
CA PHE A 531 -36.48 -17.22 18.31
C PHE A 531 -36.66 -15.71 18.23
N PHE A 532 -35.99 -15.09 17.25
CA PHE A 532 -36.08 -13.67 16.98
C PHE A 532 -36.48 -13.42 15.52
N VAL A 533 -37.49 -12.60 15.29
CA VAL A 533 -38.00 -12.24 13.96
C VAL A 533 -37.38 -10.92 13.54
N VAL A 534 -36.58 -10.93 12.47
CA VAL A 534 -35.88 -9.76 11.92
C VAL A 534 -36.61 -9.15 10.74
#